data_AF-D3ALG3-F1
#
_entry.id   AF-D3ALG3-F1
#
_cell.length_a   1.000
_cell.length_b   1.000
_cell.length_c   1.000
_cell.angle_alpha   90.00
_cell.angle_beta   90.00
_cell.angle_gamma   90.00
#
_symmetry.space_group_name_H-M   'P 1'
#
loop_
_entity.id
_entity.type
_entity.pdbx_description
1 polymer ?
#
loop_
_entity_poly.entity_id
_entity_poly.type
_entity_poly.pdbx_seq_one_letter_code
_entity_poly.pdbx_strand_id
1 'polypeptide(L)'
;MANKEFRSPVYNIIAVPFEKIVPNTYNPNNVAPPEMRLLYDSIKEDGYTMPIVCYHVKSNDKYVIVDGFHRWRVMRDYPDIYEREKGMMPVSIIDKPLSGRMASTIRHNRARGNE
;
A
#
# COMPACT_ATOMS: atom_id res chain seq x y z
N MET A 1 16.12 21.81 19.29
CA MET A 1 15.52 20.63 18.62
C MET A 1 14.85 21.16 17.36
N ALA A 2 15.34 20.79 16.17
CA ALA A 2 14.82 21.37 14.93
C ALA A 2 13.33 21.04 14.78
N ASN A 3 12.52 22.08 14.59
CA ASN A 3 11.11 21.97 14.22
C ASN A 3 11.06 21.18 12.91
N LYS A 4 10.78 19.88 12.98
CA LYS A 4 10.64 19.05 11.79
C LYS A 4 9.34 19.47 11.13
N GLU A 5 9.44 20.24 10.05
CA GLU A 5 8.31 20.69 9.27
C GLU A 5 7.41 19.50 8.92
N PHE A 6 6.10 19.65 9.14
CA PHE A 6 5.15 18.57 8.86
C PHE A 6 5.14 18.31 7.35
N ARG A 7 5.51 17.09 6.95
CA ARG A 7 5.49 16.66 5.55
C ARG A 7 4.65 15.40 5.41
N SER A 8 3.67 15.46 4.51
CA SER A 8 2.83 14.30 4.20
C SER A 8 3.66 13.18 3.54
N PRO A 9 3.46 11.91 3.94
CA PRO A 9 4.17 10.76 3.35
C PRO A 9 4.06 10.64 1.83
N VAL A 10 2.95 11.13 1.25
CA VAL A 10 2.70 11.05 -0.20
C VAL A 10 3.69 11.90 -1.03
N TYR A 11 4.34 12.89 -0.42
CA TYR A 11 5.37 13.70 -1.10
C TYR A 11 6.74 13.00 -1.18
N ASN A 12 6.83 11.73 -0.78
CA ASN A 12 8.04 10.92 -0.84
C ASN A 12 7.68 9.46 -1.19
N ILE A 13 6.98 9.28 -2.30
CA ILE A 13 6.68 7.96 -2.85
C ILE A 13 7.99 7.33 -3.35
N ILE A 14 8.19 6.06 -3.04
CA ILE A 14 9.33 5.28 -3.53
C ILE A 14 8.85 4.01 -4.22
N ALA A 15 9.65 3.52 -5.18
CA ALA A 15 9.46 2.20 -5.79
C ALA A 15 10.06 1.13 -4.86
N VAL A 16 9.26 0.15 -4.45
CA VAL A 16 9.66 -0.93 -3.54
C VAL A 16 9.55 -2.28 -4.26
N PRO A 17 10.55 -3.17 -4.16
CA PRO A 17 10.44 -4.53 -4.69
C PRO A 17 9.21 -5.24 -4.12
N PHE A 18 8.40 -5.81 -5.00
CA PHE A 18 7.11 -6.41 -4.65
C PHE A 18 7.24 -7.49 -3.55
N GLU A 19 8.32 -8.27 -3.59
CA GLU A 19 8.61 -9.37 -2.67
C GLU A 19 8.91 -8.89 -1.23
N LYS A 20 9.21 -7.61 -1.06
CA LYS A 20 9.40 -6.99 0.26
C LYS A 20 8.07 -6.54 0.86
N ILE A 21 6.99 -6.49 0.10
CA ILE A 21 5.68 -6.02 0.57
C ILE A 21 4.86 -7.21 1.05
N VAL A 22 4.35 -7.10 2.27
CA VAL A 22 3.53 -8.14 2.91
C VAL A 22 2.19 -7.56 3.35
N PRO A 23 1.08 -8.27 3.11
CA PRO A 23 -0.21 -7.86 3.68
C PRO A 23 -0.14 -7.87 5.20
N ASN A 24 -0.85 -6.96 5.84
CA ASN A 24 -1.07 -7.07 7.28
C ASN A 24 -1.97 -8.28 7.59
N THR A 25 -1.90 -8.78 8.83
CA THR A 25 -2.73 -9.90 9.30
C THR A 25 -4.17 -9.49 9.64
N TYR A 26 -4.53 -8.23 9.39
CA TYR A 26 -5.77 -7.60 9.83
C TYR A 26 -6.48 -6.97 8.63
N ASN A 27 -6.94 -7.80 7.69
CA ASN A 27 -7.67 -7.34 6.52
C ASN A 27 -9.01 -8.09 6.39
N PRO A 28 -10.13 -7.52 6.88
CA PRO A 28 -11.47 -8.07 6.67
C PRO A 28 -12.06 -7.74 5.29
N ASN A 29 -11.33 -6.99 4.43
CA ASN A 29 -11.88 -6.48 3.19
C ASN A 29 -12.02 -7.59 2.13
N ASN A 30 -13.26 -8.00 1.89
CA ASN A 30 -13.64 -8.81 0.75
C ASN A 30 -14.26 -7.88 -0.30
N VAL A 31 -13.54 -7.60 -1.39
CA VAL A 31 -14.11 -6.85 -2.53
C VAL A 31 -14.66 -7.83 -3.55
N ALA A 32 -15.83 -7.52 -4.09
CA ALA A 32 -16.49 -8.37 -5.06
C ALA A 32 -15.67 -8.46 -6.38
N PRO A 33 -15.78 -9.59 -7.10
CA PRO A 33 -14.98 -9.83 -8.31
C PRO A 33 -15.09 -8.77 -9.42
N PRO A 34 -16.26 -8.17 -9.71
CA PRO A 34 -16.37 -7.14 -10.76
C PRO A 34 -15.54 -5.89 -10.48
N GLU A 35 -15.54 -5.40 -9.24
CA GLU A 35 -14.79 -4.22 -8.82
C GLU A 35 -13.27 -4.46 -8.89
N MET A 36 -12.82 -5.69 -8.61
CA MET A 36 -11.42 -6.07 -8.80
C MET A 36 -10.99 -6.03 -10.28
N ARG A 37 -11.88 -6.39 -11.21
CA ARG A 37 -11.60 -6.34 -12.64
C ARG A 37 -11.50 -4.89 -13.14
N LEU A 38 -12.43 -4.03 -12.72
CA LEU A 38 -12.37 -2.59 -13.04
C LEU A 38 -11.08 -1.94 -12.53
N LEU A 39 -10.61 -2.33 -11.33
CA LEU A 39 -9.34 -1.86 -10.80
C LEU A 39 -8.15 -2.34 -11.64
N TYR A 40 -8.16 -3.59 -12.09
CA TYR A 40 -7.13 -4.10 -13.01
C TYR A 40 -7.12 -3.29 -14.31
N ASP A 41 -8.29 -3.09 -14.94
CA ASP A 41 -8.40 -2.35 -16.21
C ASP A 41 -7.89 -0.91 -16.03
N SER A 42 -8.27 -0.22 -14.96
CA SER A 42 -7.74 1.13 -14.66
C SER A 42 -6.23 1.15 -14.47
N ILE A 43 -5.65 0.19 -13.73
CA ILE A 43 -4.20 0.10 -13.56
C ILE A 43 -3.51 -0.25 -14.87
N LYS A 44 -4.15 -1.05 -15.73
CA LYS A 44 -3.61 -1.44 -17.03
C LYS A 44 -3.50 -0.25 -17.99
N GLU A 45 -4.55 0.56 -18.06
CA GLU A 45 -4.62 1.71 -18.96
C GLU A 45 -3.83 2.91 -18.42
N ASP A 46 -3.99 3.26 -17.14
CA ASP A 46 -3.47 4.51 -16.57
C ASP A 46 -2.22 4.33 -15.69
N GLY A 47 -1.84 3.07 -15.41
CA GLY A 47 -0.81 2.77 -14.43
C GLY A 47 -1.27 2.95 -12.99
N TYR A 48 -0.33 2.87 -12.05
CA TYR A 48 -0.61 3.16 -10.63
C TYR A 48 -0.69 4.67 -10.40
N THR A 49 -1.90 5.22 -10.47
CA THR A 49 -2.16 6.65 -10.21
C THR A 49 -2.12 7.01 -8.72
N MET A 50 -2.22 6.01 -7.84
CA MET A 50 -2.15 6.17 -6.39
C MET A 50 -1.21 5.12 -5.78
N PRO A 51 -0.30 5.50 -4.86
CA PRO A 51 0.61 4.56 -4.19
C PRO A 51 -0.12 3.74 -3.12
N ILE A 52 0.37 2.53 -2.84
CA ILE A 52 -0.05 1.83 -1.61
C ILE A 52 0.62 2.50 -0.39
N VAL A 53 0.05 2.30 0.79
CA VAL A 53 0.62 2.87 2.03
C VAL A 53 1.17 1.74 2.89
N CYS A 54 2.40 1.88 3.35
CA CYS A 54 3.08 0.86 4.13
C CYS A 54 3.77 1.40 5.38
N TYR A 55 4.01 0.49 6.32
CA TYR A 55 5.04 0.62 7.35
C TYR A 55 6.29 -0.15 6.96
N HIS A 56 7.46 0.47 7.09
CA HIS A 56 8.73 -0.25 6.94
C HIS A 56 9.15 -0.89 8.28
N VAL A 57 9.25 -2.22 8.28
CA VAL A 57 9.76 -3.03 9.39
C VAL A 57 11.26 -3.22 9.17
N LYS A 58 12.05 -2.28 9.71
CA LYS A 58 13.50 -2.24 9.49
C LYS A 58 14.24 -3.51 9.92
N SER A 59 13.73 -4.24 10.92
CA SER A 59 14.39 -5.45 11.45
C SER A 59 14.44 -6.61 10.47
N ASN A 60 13.53 -6.68 9.50
CA ASN A 60 13.47 -7.75 8.49
C ASN A 60 13.31 -7.21 7.06
N ASP A 61 13.51 -5.91 6.88
CA ASP A 61 13.40 -5.20 5.61
C ASP A 61 12.10 -5.50 4.83
N LYS A 62 10.97 -5.55 5.55
CA LYS A 62 9.63 -5.76 4.98
C LYS A 62 8.77 -4.51 5.07
N TYR A 63 7.83 -4.39 4.14
CA TYR A 63 6.86 -3.31 4.05
C TYR A 63 5.48 -3.88 4.32
N VAL A 64 4.91 -3.56 5.48
CA VAL A 64 3.59 -4.06 5.87
C VAL A 64 2.54 -3.11 5.34
N ILE A 65 1.62 -3.63 4.52
CA ILE A 65 0.52 -2.86 3.94
C ILE A 65 -0.38 -2.30 5.05
N VAL A 66 -0.65 -1.00 4.99
CA VAL A 66 -1.65 -0.30 5.81
C VAL A 66 -2.88 -0.03 4.96
N ASP A 67 -2.67 0.34 3.70
CA ASP A 67 -3.69 0.68 2.74
C ASP A 67 -3.21 0.32 1.32
N GLY A 68 -4.14 0.01 0.41
CA GLY A 68 -3.87 -0.30 -0.98
C GLY A 68 -3.81 -1.79 -1.25
N PHE A 69 -4.41 -2.62 -0.39
CA PHE A 69 -4.38 -4.08 -0.54
C PHE A 69 -4.86 -4.55 -1.91
N HIS A 70 -5.97 -4.04 -2.44
CA HIS A 70 -6.46 -4.43 -3.77
C HIS A 70 -5.52 -3.99 -4.90
N ARG A 71 -4.89 -2.82 -4.77
CA ARG A 71 -3.86 -2.34 -5.71
C ARG A 71 -2.61 -3.23 -5.70
N TRP A 72 -2.19 -3.66 -4.52
CA TRP A 72 -1.14 -4.67 -4.35
C TRP A 72 -1.54 -6.02 -4.96
N ARG A 73 -2.78 -6.44 -4.70
CA ARG A 73 -3.34 -7.69 -5.21
C ARG A 73 -3.38 -7.72 -6.73
N VAL A 74 -3.61 -6.59 -7.41
CA VAL A 74 -3.56 -6.54 -8.88
C VAL A 74 -2.17 -6.93 -9.38
N MET A 75 -1.08 -6.37 -8.85
CA MET A 75 0.28 -6.80 -9.25
C MET A 75 0.56 -8.27 -8.88
N ARG A 76 -0.04 -8.78 -7.80
CA ARG A 76 0.08 -10.18 -7.40
C ARG A 76 -0.59 -11.14 -8.38
N ASP A 77 -1.82 -10.82 -8.79
CA ASP A 77 -2.72 -11.74 -9.49
C ASP A 77 -2.58 -11.64 -11.02
N TYR A 78 -2.04 -10.52 -11.53
CA TYR A 78 -1.93 -10.23 -12.96
C TYR A 78 -0.45 -10.08 -13.37
N PRO A 79 0.16 -11.13 -13.97
CA PRO A 79 1.59 -11.13 -14.34
C PRO A 79 1.99 -10.03 -15.33
N ASP A 80 1.09 -9.64 -16.23
CA ASP A 80 1.31 -8.55 -17.18
C ASP A 80 1.57 -7.21 -16.47
N ILE A 81 0.87 -6.95 -15.35
CA ILE A 81 1.12 -5.77 -14.52
C ILE A 81 2.48 -5.88 -13.82
N TYR A 82 2.79 -7.03 -13.23
CA TYR A 82 4.09 -7.25 -12.58
C TYR A 82 5.26 -7.02 -13.54
N GLU A 83 5.18 -7.58 -14.75
CA GLU A 83 6.21 -7.43 -15.78
C GLU A 83 6.36 -5.98 -16.24
N ARG A 84 5.25 -5.29 -16.51
CA ARG A 84 5.25 -3.86 -16.89
C ARG A 84 5.93 -2.99 -15.84
N GLU A 85 5.60 -3.20 -14.56
CA GLU A 85 6.17 -2.46 -13.44
C GLU A 85 7.55 -2.97 -12.99
N LYS A 86 8.10 -3.99 -13.66
CA LYS A 86 9.40 -4.61 -13.36
C LYS A 86 9.51 -5.10 -11.91
N GLY A 87 8.40 -5.60 -11.34
CA GLY A 87 8.33 -6.05 -9.96
C GLY A 87 8.44 -4.92 -8.91
N MET A 88 8.19 -3.67 -9.29
CA MET A 88 8.31 -2.52 -8.39
C MET A 88 6.94 -1.90 -8.11
N MET A 89 6.59 -1.76 -6.83
CA MET A 89 5.33 -1.15 -6.39
C MET A 89 5.57 0.29 -5.90
N PRO A 90 4.74 1.28 -6.29
CA PRO A 90 4.80 2.62 -5.70
C PRO A 90 4.24 2.63 -4.28
N VAL A 91 5.07 3.04 -3.31
CA VAL A 91 4.75 3.00 -1.88
C VAL A 91 4.95 4.37 -1.23
N SER A 92 3.94 4.80 -0.47
CA SER A 92 4.07 5.87 0.53
C SER A 92 4.32 5.27 1.91
N ILE A 93 5.34 5.75 2.62
CA ILE A 93 5.79 5.16 3.89
C ILE A 93 5.38 6.04 5.06
N ILE A 94 4.63 5.48 6.00
CA ILE A 94 4.37 6.15 7.28
C ILE A 94 5.58 5.95 8.20
N ASP A 95 6.36 7.01 8.39
CA ASP A 95 7.49 7.01 9.33
C ASP A 95 7.01 7.27 10.77
N LYS A 96 6.60 6.20 11.47
CA LYS A 96 6.20 6.25 12.89
C LYS A 96 6.80 5.09 13.70
N PRO A 97 7.10 5.31 15.00
CA PRO A 97 7.50 4.24 15.92
C PRO A 97 6.46 3.11 15.97
N LEU A 98 6.92 1.91 16.31
CA LEU A 98 6.10 0.68 16.39
C LEU A 98 4.83 0.87 17.23
N SER A 99 4.91 1.60 18.35
CA SER A 99 3.78 1.90 19.23
C SER A 99 2.63 2.68 18.55
N GLY A 100 2.88 3.39 17.44
CA GLY A 100 1.88 4.17 16.69
C GLY A 100 1.30 3.48 15.45
N ARG A 101 1.75 2.24 15.13
CA ARG A 101 1.40 1.56 13.87
C ARG A 101 0.00 0.96 13.89
N MET A 102 -0.38 0.34 15.01
CA MET A 102 -1.70 -0.27 15.18
C MET A 102 -2.81 0.81 15.13
N ALA A 103 -2.63 1.93 15.83
CA ALA A 103 -3.57 3.04 15.83
C ALA A 103 -3.78 3.66 14.45
N SER A 104 -2.73 3.72 13.61
CA SER A 104 -2.87 4.30 12.27
C SER A 104 -3.54 3.33 11.30
N THR A 105 -3.27 2.03 11.41
CA THR A 105 -3.99 1.00 10.65
C THR A 105 -5.49 1.05 10.98
N ILE A 106 -5.84 1.15 12.28
CA ILE A 106 -7.23 1.32 12.72
C ILE A 106 -7.84 2.63 12.19
N ARG A 107 -7.13 3.76 12.24
CA ARG A 107 -7.63 5.03 11.70
C ARG A 107 -7.86 4.98 10.19
N HIS A 108 -6.95 4.40 9.41
CA HIS A 108 -7.10 4.27 7.96
C HIS A 108 -8.26 3.35 7.58
N ASN A 109 -8.39 2.21 8.27
CA ASN A 109 -9.48 1.27 8.02
C ASN A 109 -10.83 1.85 8.46
N ARG A 110 -10.90 2.50 9.63
CA ARG A 110 -12.15 3.07 10.17
C ARG A 110 -12.61 4.33 9.44
N ALA A 111 -11.70 5.13 8.90
CA ALA A 111 -12.05 6.32 8.11
C ALA A 111 -12.74 5.99 6.79
N ARG A 112 -12.69 4.73 6.34
CA ARG A 112 -13.36 4.27 5.12
C ARG A 112 -14.79 3.79 5.30
N GLY A 113 -15.29 3.77 6.54
CA GLY A 113 -16.56 3.13 6.85
C GLY A 113 -16.43 1.61 6.87
N ASN A 114 -17.12 0.98 7.82
CA ASN A 114 -17.62 -0.36 7.57
C ASN A 114 -18.84 -0.16 6.67
N GLU A 115 -18.83 -0.71 5.47
CA GLU A 115 -20.11 -1.08 4.84
C GLU A 115 -20.67 -2.32 5.55
#